data_AF-A0A845AU09-F1
#
_entry.id   AF-A0A845AU09-F1
#
_cell.length_a   1.000
_cell.length_b   1.000
_cell.length_c   1.000
_cell.angle_alpha   90.00
_cell.angle_beta   90.00
_cell.angle_gamma   90.00
#
_symmetry.space_group_name_H-M   'P 1'
#
loop_
_entity.id
_entity.type
_entity.pdbx_description
1 polymer ?
#
loop_
_entity_poly.entity_id
_entity_poly.type
_entity_poly.pdbx_seq_one_letter_code
_entity_poly.pdbx_strand_id
1 'polypeptide(L)'
;MPTILRKGPYRFFFYSHETNEPPHIHVERDMGSAKIWLEPPCLASCTGFAPKEFRRIVRLTEKNRVVLLEAWNDFFGKQCRHNNPQPAPGRRLYRGRTDGRRARFCAHRLVSPSRPG
;
A
#
# COMPACT_ATOMS: atom_id res chain seq x y z
N MET A 1 -19.63 -8.20 -12.15
CA MET A 1 -18.15 -8.18 -12.11
C MET A 1 -17.66 -6.83 -12.63
N PRO A 2 -17.22 -5.92 -11.73
CA PRO A 2 -16.70 -4.62 -12.15
C PRO A 2 -15.36 -4.83 -12.88
N THR A 3 -15.23 -4.20 -14.04
CA THR A 3 -13.95 -4.17 -14.77
C THR A 3 -13.19 -2.95 -14.29
N ILE A 4 -12.04 -3.17 -13.66
CA ILE A 4 -11.25 -2.09 -13.04
C ILE A 4 -10.47 -1.33 -14.12
N LEU A 5 -9.88 -2.09 -15.04
CA LEU A 5 -8.97 -1.55 -16.04
C LEU A 5 -9.06 -2.35 -17.33
N ARG A 6 -8.97 -1.64 -18.47
CA ARG A 6 -8.78 -2.25 -19.79
C ARG A 6 -7.51 -1.67 -20.40
N LYS A 7 -6.58 -2.52 -20.82
CA LYS A 7 -5.35 -2.10 -21.51
C LYS A 7 -5.21 -2.93 -22.77
N GLY A 8 -5.54 -2.34 -23.92
CA GLY A 8 -5.58 -3.05 -25.19
C GLY A 8 -6.55 -4.23 -25.14
N PRO A 9 -6.13 -5.46 -25.51
CA PRO A 9 -7.00 -6.65 -25.48
C PRO A 9 -7.15 -7.27 -24.08
N TYR A 10 -6.44 -6.77 -23.07
CA TYR A 10 -6.46 -7.32 -21.72
C TYR A 10 -7.50 -6.63 -20.85
N ARG A 11 -8.35 -7.44 -20.22
CA ARG A 11 -9.38 -6.99 -19.29
C ARG A 11 -9.02 -7.41 -17.87
N PHE A 12 -8.93 -6.44 -16.96
CA PHE A 12 -8.62 -6.65 -15.55
C PHE A 12 -9.89 -6.49 -14.70
N PHE A 13 -10.18 -7.51 -13.88
CA PHE A 13 -11.35 -7.55 -13.00
C PHE A 13 -11.08 -8.37 -11.74
N PHE A 14 -11.94 -8.26 -10.74
CA PHE A 14 -11.97 -9.17 -9.59
C PHE A 14 -13.38 -9.71 -9.37
N TYR A 15 -13.49 -10.83 -8.66
CA TYR A 15 -14.75 -11.33 -8.16
C TYR A 15 -15.06 -10.69 -6.81
N SER A 16 -16.30 -10.21 -6.66
CA SER A 16 -16.76 -9.58 -5.42
C SER A 16 -16.95 -10.56 -4.25
N HIS A 17 -16.89 -11.88 -4.51
CA HIS A 17 -17.21 -12.93 -3.55
C HIS A 17 -15.96 -13.62 -2.95
N GLU A 18 -14.74 -13.23 -3.37
CA GLU A 18 -13.48 -13.80 -2.87
C GLU A 18 -12.87 -12.93 -1.75
N THR A 19 -13.61 -12.77 -0.64
CA THR A 19 -13.24 -11.92 0.51
C THR A 19 -12.14 -12.49 1.42
N ASN A 20 -11.92 -13.80 1.40
CA ASN A 20 -10.94 -14.49 2.27
C ASN A 20 -9.58 -14.72 1.63
N GLU A 21 -9.38 -14.26 0.40
CA GLU A 21 -8.11 -14.42 -0.30
C GLU A 21 -7.29 -13.12 -0.28
N PRO A 22 -5.95 -13.20 -0.36
CA PRO A 22 -5.12 -12.03 -0.55
C PRO A 22 -5.55 -11.20 -1.77
N PRO A 23 -5.22 -9.89 -1.81
CA PRO A 23 -5.57 -9.04 -2.94
C PRO A 23 -5.07 -9.62 -4.26
N HIS A 24 -5.97 -9.89 -5.19
CA HIS A 24 -5.63 -10.48 -6.48
C HIS A 24 -6.52 -9.95 -7.61
N ILE A 25 -6.08 -10.17 -8.84
CA ILE A 25 -6.82 -9.75 -10.03
C ILE A 25 -6.89 -10.91 -11.01
N HIS A 26 -8.00 -10.93 -11.75
CA HIS A 26 -8.17 -11.76 -12.92
C HIS A 26 -7.91 -10.92 -14.17
N VAL A 27 -7.18 -11.51 -15.10
CA VAL A 27 -6.89 -10.96 -16.41
C VAL A 27 -7.43 -11.92 -17.45
N GLU A 28 -8.33 -11.42 -18.30
CA GLU A 28 -8.89 -12.18 -19.42
C GLU A 28 -8.47 -11.53 -20.74
N ARG A 29 -8.24 -12.38 -21.73
CA ARG A 29 -8.07 -12.01 -23.12
C ARG A 29 -8.49 -13.16 -24.01
N ASP A 30 -9.38 -12.90 -24.96
CA ASP A 30 -9.85 -13.88 -25.94
C ASP A 30 -10.27 -15.19 -25.24
N MET A 31 -9.53 -16.29 -25.43
CA MET A 31 -9.76 -17.58 -24.74
C MET A 31 -8.83 -17.84 -23.54
N GLY A 32 -7.97 -16.88 -23.19
CA GLY A 32 -7.00 -16.97 -22.10
C GLY A 32 -7.45 -16.26 -20.83
N SER A 33 -7.17 -16.88 -19.68
CA SER A 33 -7.44 -16.32 -18.35
C SER A 33 -6.24 -16.50 -17.42
N ALA A 34 -5.98 -15.50 -16.59
CA ALA A 34 -4.87 -15.50 -15.63
C ALA A 34 -5.30 -14.89 -14.31
N LYS A 35 -4.81 -15.46 -13.21
CA LYS A 35 -4.98 -14.97 -11.83
C LYS A 35 -3.62 -14.53 -11.31
N ILE A 36 -3.54 -13.30 -10.81
CA ILE A 36 -2.31 -12.66 -10.35
C ILE A 36 -2.56 -12.04 -8.98
N TRP A 37 -1.73 -12.38 -8.00
CA TRP A 37 -1.72 -11.75 -6.68
C TRP A 37 -1.14 -10.34 -6.78
N LEU A 38 -1.57 -9.41 -5.92
CA LEU A 38 -1.03 -8.04 -5.83
C LEU A 38 -0.06 -7.85 -4.66
N GLU A 39 -0.06 -8.81 -3.71
CA GLU A 39 0.75 -8.79 -2.50
C GLU A 39 1.21 -10.20 -2.09
N PRO A 40 2.42 -10.63 -2.52
CA PRO A 40 3.31 -10.02 -3.51
C PRO A 40 2.76 -10.17 -4.96
N PRO A 41 3.26 -9.40 -5.95
CA PRO A 41 2.88 -9.56 -7.35
C PRO A 41 3.39 -10.89 -7.93
N CYS A 42 2.69 -11.98 -7.67
CA CYS A 42 3.04 -13.31 -8.13
C CYS A 42 1.91 -13.97 -8.94
N LEU A 43 2.30 -14.87 -9.83
CA LEU A 43 1.34 -15.63 -10.63
C LEU A 43 0.67 -16.68 -9.76
N ALA A 44 -0.66 -16.69 -9.73
CA ALA A 44 -1.43 -17.75 -9.10
C ALA A 44 -1.72 -18.88 -10.09
N SER A 45 -2.28 -18.52 -11.25
CA SER A 45 -2.66 -19.48 -12.29
C SER A 45 -2.78 -18.78 -13.64
N CYS A 46 -2.43 -19.48 -14.70
CA CYS A 46 -2.43 -18.94 -16.05
C CYS A 46 -2.86 -20.03 -17.02
N THR A 47 -3.87 -19.75 -17.83
CA THR A 47 -4.44 -20.68 -18.82
C THR A 47 -4.59 -19.96 -20.14
N GLY A 48 -4.12 -20.56 -21.23
CA GLY A 48 -4.30 -20.01 -22.58
C GLY A 48 -3.43 -18.80 -22.94
N PHE A 49 -2.38 -18.49 -22.17
CA PHE A 49 -1.42 -17.42 -22.49
C PHE A 49 -0.03 -17.95 -22.80
N ALA A 50 0.64 -17.33 -23.77
CA ALA A 50 2.05 -17.60 -24.03
C ALA A 50 2.94 -16.95 -22.96
N PRO A 51 4.13 -17.52 -22.64
CA PRO A 51 5.04 -16.97 -21.63
C PRO A 51 5.46 -15.52 -21.89
N LYS A 52 5.57 -15.10 -23.15
CA LYS A 52 5.90 -13.72 -23.55
C LYS A 52 4.78 -12.74 -23.18
N GLU A 53 3.53 -13.15 -23.40
CA GLU A 53 2.35 -12.35 -23.12
C GLU A 53 2.12 -12.26 -21.63
N PHE A 54 2.35 -13.36 -20.90
CA PHE A 54 2.34 -13.38 -19.45
C PHE A 54 3.29 -12.33 -18.86
N ARG A 55 4.56 -12.26 -19.30
CA ARG A 55 5.50 -11.23 -18.85
C ARG A 55 4.99 -9.80 -19.12
N ARG A 56 4.25 -9.60 -20.21
CA ARG A 56 3.63 -8.32 -20.51
C ARG A 56 2.48 -8.02 -19.55
N ILE A 57 1.65 -9.00 -19.23
CA ILE A 57 0.56 -8.87 -18.26
C ILE A 57 1.13 -8.51 -16.88
N VAL A 58 2.14 -9.23 -16.39
CA VAL A 58 2.78 -8.92 -15.10
C VAL A 58 3.31 -7.49 -15.07
N ARG A 59 4.03 -7.05 -16.11
CA ARG A 59 4.51 -5.67 -16.22
C ARG A 59 3.37 -4.65 -16.24
N LEU A 60 2.23 -4.96 -16.86
CA LEU A 60 1.05 -4.10 -16.84
C LEU A 60 0.43 -4.05 -15.45
N THR A 61 0.33 -5.19 -14.77
CA THR A 61 -0.16 -5.29 -13.38
C THR A 61 0.73 -4.49 -12.44
N GLU A 62 2.06 -4.64 -12.50
CA GLU A 62 3.02 -3.88 -11.69
C GLU A 62 2.88 -2.37 -11.91
N LYS A 63 2.80 -1.93 -13.17
CA LYS A 63 2.63 -0.52 -13.52
C LYS A 63 1.33 0.09 -12.98
N ASN A 64 0.27 -0.71 -12.90
CA ASN A 64 -1.04 -0.27 -12.42
C ASN A 64 -1.35 -0.78 -11.01
N ARG A 65 -0.36 -1.33 -10.30
CA ARG A 65 -0.54 -2.01 -9.00
C ARG A 65 -1.24 -1.11 -7.99
N VAL A 66 -0.82 0.16 -7.93
CA VAL A 66 -1.40 1.16 -7.03
C VAL A 66 -2.90 1.32 -7.29
N VAL A 67 -3.30 1.52 -8.55
CA VAL A 67 -4.71 1.69 -8.94
C VAL A 67 -5.53 0.43 -8.67
N LEU A 68 -4.95 -0.75 -8.94
CA LEU A 68 -5.62 -2.03 -8.71
C LEU A 68 -5.82 -2.31 -7.21
N LEU A 69 -4.80 -2.02 -6.39
CA LEU A 69 -4.89 -2.11 -4.93
C LEU A 69 -5.86 -1.08 -4.36
N GLU A 70 -5.88 0.15 -4.86
CA GLU A 70 -6.84 1.18 -4.46
C GLU A 70 -8.27 0.74 -4.77
N ALA A 71 -8.54 0.23 -5.98
CA ALA A 71 -9.86 -0.28 -6.34
C ALA A 71 -10.27 -1.50 -5.49
N TRP A 72 -9.33 -2.39 -5.17
CA TRP A 72 -9.55 -3.52 -4.27
C TRP A 72 -9.89 -3.02 -2.86
N ASN A 73 -9.09 -2.13 -2.30
CA ASN A 73 -9.31 -1.54 -0.98
C ASN A 73 -10.58 -0.68 -0.92
N ASP A 74 -10.97 -0.02 -2.00
CA ASP A 74 -12.24 0.72 -2.05
C ASP A 74 -13.44 -0.24 -2.03
N PHE A 75 -13.33 -1.38 -2.71
CA PHE A 75 -14.41 -2.38 -2.77
C PHE A 75 -14.53 -3.21 -1.49
N PHE A 76 -13.41 -3.67 -0.93
CA PHE A 76 -13.38 -4.51 0.27
C PHE A 76 -13.25 -3.69 1.57
N GLY A 77 -12.55 -2.56 1.55
CA GLY A 77 -12.42 -1.66 2.70
C GLY A 77 -13.69 -0.86 3.02
N LYS A 78 -14.62 -0.71 2.06
CA LYS A 78 -15.97 -0.17 2.32
C LYS A 78 -16.89 -1.18 3.00
N GLN A 79 -16.52 -2.46 3.09
CA GLN A 79 -17.30 -3.49 3.77
C GLN A 79 -17.08 -3.50 5.29
N CYS A 80 -16.78 -2.33 5.88
CA CYS A 80 -16.75 -2.14 7.32
C CYS A 80 -17.83 -1.14 7.74
N ARG A 81 -19.08 -1.62 7.82
CA ARG A 81 -20.02 -1.09 8.83
C ARG A 81 -19.98 -1.86 10.15
N HIS A 82 -19.21 -2.94 10.26
CA HIS A 82 -18.83 -3.53 11.55
C HIS A 82 -17.43 -4.16 11.43
N ASN A 83 -16.61 -3.92 12.47
CA ASN A 83 -15.26 -4.43 12.73
C ASN A 83 -14.05 -3.68 12.15
N ASN A 84 -13.66 -2.68 12.95
CA ASN A 84 -12.31 -2.35 13.39
C ASN A 84 -11.33 -1.74 12.36
N PRO A 85 -11.08 -0.41 12.41
CA PRO A 85 -10.04 0.21 11.59
C PRO A 85 -8.66 -0.07 12.18
N GLN A 86 -7.78 -0.70 11.40
CA GLN A 86 -6.36 -0.75 11.71
C GLN A 86 -5.73 0.63 11.40
N PRO A 87 -4.92 1.21 12.30
CA PRO A 87 -4.38 2.55 12.11
C PRO A 87 -3.27 2.56 11.05
N ALA A 88 -3.30 3.55 10.16
CA ALA A 88 -2.26 3.77 9.15
C ALA A 88 -0.89 4.08 9.81
N PRO A 89 0.22 3.48 9.35
CA PRO A 89 1.55 3.91 9.76
C PRO A 89 1.95 5.19 9.00
N GLY A 90 2.19 6.27 9.75
CA GLY A 90 3.14 7.30 9.33
C GLY A 90 2.59 8.52 8.58
N ARG A 91 1.94 9.44 9.30
CA ARG A 91 2.06 10.88 9.02
C ARG A 91 2.29 11.64 10.33
N ARG A 92 3.54 11.67 10.80
CA ARG A 92 3.98 12.65 11.80
C ARG A 92 4.30 13.95 11.06
N LEU A 93 3.28 14.76 10.82
CA LEU A 93 3.46 16.14 10.36
C LEU A 93 4.02 16.99 11.52
N TYR A 94 4.99 17.82 11.17
CA TYR A 94 5.67 18.79 12.04
C TYR A 94 4.70 19.67 12.83
N ARG A 95 4.96 19.87 14.14
CA ARG A 95 4.57 21.08 14.88
C ARG A 95 5.84 21.77 15.37
N GLY A 96 6.36 22.69 14.58
CA GLY A 96 7.20 23.75 15.10
C GLY A 96 6.32 24.70 15.91
N ARG A 97 6.54 24.78 17.22
CA ARG A 97 5.90 25.76 18.08
C ARG A 97 6.94 26.87 18.33
N THR A 98 6.75 28.00 17.68
CA THR A 98 7.36 29.27 18.07
C THR A 98 6.66 29.78 19.33
N ASP A 99 7.41 30.03 20.40
CA ASP A 99 7.17 31.21 21.24
C ASP A 99 8.48 31.58 21.93
N GLY A 100 8.97 32.77 21.61
CA GLY A 100 10.10 33.37 22.30
C GLY A 100 9.58 34.16 23.49
N ARG A 101 10.18 33.95 24.67
CA ARG A 101 10.24 35.00 25.70
C ARG A 101 11.38 34.75 26.70
N ARG A 102 12.38 35.62 26.56
CA ARG A 102 13.33 36.16 27.54
C ARG A 102 13.23 35.64 28.99
N ALA A 103 14.36 35.18 29.51
CA ALA A 103 14.86 35.62 30.81
C ALA A 103 16.39 35.52 30.83
N ARG A 104 17.02 36.70 30.88
CA ARG A 104 18.39 36.88 31.37
C ARG A 104 18.38 36.55 32.85
N PHE A 105 19.44 35.99 33.43
CA PHE A 105 20.05 36.52 34.67
C PHE A 105 21.34 35.78 35.03
N CYS A 106 22.39 36.60 35.17
CA CYS A 106 23.56 36.57 36.02
C CYS A 106 24.42 35.30 36.24
N ALA A 107 25.71 35.54 35.99
CA ALA A 107 26.87 34.84 36.50
C ALA A 107 27.00 34.88 38.03
N HIS A 108 27.70 33.89 38.60
CA HIS A 108 28.72 33.95 39.66
C HIS A 108 29.10 32.49 40.00
N ARG A 109 30.29 32.01 39.58
CA ARG A 109 31.54 31.90 40.38
C ARG A 109 31.34 31.22 41.75
N LEU A 110 32.07 30.12 41.98
CA LEU A 110 32.82 29.68 43.19
C LEU A 110 33.14 28.18 43.03
N VAL A 111 34.39 27.82 42.72
CA VAL A 111 35.45 27.34 43.64
C VAL A 111 35.21 25.94 44.22
N SER A 112 36.18 25.06 43.93
CA SER A 112 36.43 23.69 44.43
C SER A 112 36.50 23.58 45.96
N PRO A 113 36.53 22.37 46.60
CA PRO A 113 37.79 21.59 46.65
C PRO A 113 37.68 20.04 46.77
N SER A 114 38.77 19.37 46.38
CA SER A 114 39.46 18.21 46.99
C SER A 114 38.74 16.92 47.46
N ARG A 115 39.16 15.77 46.87
CA ARG A 115 39.69 14.48 47.43
C ARG A 115 39.35 14.04 48.89
N PRO A 116 39.52 12.76 49.32
CA PRO A 116 40.35 11.68 48.75
C PRO A 116 39.71 10.26 48.76
N GLY A 117 40.46 9.28 48.27
CA GLY A 117 40.22 7.84 48.38
C GLY A 117 41.15 7.07 47.46
#